data_AF-A0A4Y7PYL8-F1
#
_entry.id   AF-A0A4Y7PYL8-F1
#
_cell.length_a   1.000
_cell.length_b   1.000
_cell.length_c   1.000
_cell.angle_alpha   90.00
_cell.angle_beta   90.00
_cell.angle_gamma   90.00
#
_symmetry.space_group_name_H-M   'P 1'
#
loop_
_entity.id
_entity.type
_entity.pdbx_description
1 polymer ?
#
loop_
_entity_poly.entity_id
_entity_poly.type
_entity_poly.pdbx_seq_one_letter_code
_entity_poly.pdbx_strand_id
1 'polypeptide(L)' 'CGMIKSGRGVIKMRKVWADEDSGEKELFEGYFAFKVVYGSSLRSMGFGSNELYKLKFWAVRALKKDGKEVGIDPGKGTY' A
#
# COMPACT_ATOMS: atom_id res chain seq x y z
N CYS A 1 -22.41 -17.29 9.55
CA CYS A 1 -21.22 -18.15 9.40
C CYS A 1 -20.32 -17.51 8.35
N GLY A 2 -19.06 -17.24 8.63
CA GLY A 2 -18.15 -16.60 7.68
C GLY A 2 -16.72 -16.62 8.19
N MET A 3 -15.74 -16.77 7.31
CA MET A 3 -14.33 -16.81 7.69
C MET A 3 -13.84 -15.45 8.20
N ILE A 4 -14.25 -14.37 7.53
CA ILE A 4 -13.88 -12.99 7.90
C ILE A 4 -15.13 -12.25 8.36
N LYS A 5 -15.03 -11.53 9.49
CA LYS A 5 -16.10 -10.68 10.02
C LYS A 5 -16.03 -9.25 9.47
N SER A 6 -14.83 -8.68 9.40
CA SER A 6 -14.62 -7.32 8.89
C SER A 6 -13.15 -7.07 8.61
N GLY A 7 -12.85 -6.15 7.69
CA GLY A 7 -11.52 -5.58 7.49
C GLY A 7 -11.54 -4.06 7.67
N ARG A 8 -10.47 -3.49 8.22
CA ARG A 8 -10.27 -2.02 8.24
C ARG A 8 -8.82 -1.70 7.93
N GLY A 9 -8.62 -0.86 6.92
CA GLY A 9 -7.31 -0.39 6.51
C GLY A 9 -7.12 1.11 6.72
N VAL A 10 -5.86 1.53 6.81
CA VAL A 10 -5.44 2.91 6.65
C VAL A 10 -4.20 2.95 5.77
N ILE A 11 -4.21 3.89 4.83
CA ILE A 11 -3.05 4.23 3.99
C ILE A 11 -2.72 5.68 4.30
N LYS A 12 -1.45 5.94 4.61
CA LYS A 12 -0.92 7.29 4.80
C LYS A 12 0.33 7.42 3.94
N MET A 13 0.49 8.60 3.35
CA MET A 13 1.63 8.91 2.50
C MET A 13 1.98 10.37 2.66
N ARG A 14 3.27 10.72 2.64
CA ARG A 14 3.74 12.10 2.56
C ARG A 14 4.85 12.23 1.52
N LYS A 15 4.86 13.38 0.85
CA LYS A 15 5.94 13.74 -0.08
C LYS A 15 7.20 14.02 0.74
N VAL A 16 8.31 13.44 0.34
CA VAL A 16 9.62 13.66 0.99
C VAL A 16 10.61 14.39 0.10
N TRP A 17 10.41 14.32 -1.22
CA TRP A 17 11.28 14.94 -2.21
C TRP A 17 10.53 15.19 -3.51
N ALA A 18 10.93 16.24 -4.22
CA ALA A 18 10.55 16.53 -5.59
C ALA A 18 11.77 17.09 -6.32
N ASP A 19 11.88 16.84 -7.63
CA ASP A 19 12.92 17.49 -8.42
C ASP A 19 12.67 19.00 -8.52
N GLU A 20 13.75 19.78 -8.50
CA GLU A 20 13.68 21.24 -8.45
C GLU A 20 13.32 21.88 -9.80
N ASP A 21 13.60 21.19 -10.91
CA ASP A 21 13.48 21.74 -12.25
C ASP A 21 12.05 21.68 -12.78
N SER A 22 11.40 20.52 -12.64
CA SER A 22 10.10 20.22 -13.25
C SER A 22 9.02 19.92 -12.21
N GLY A 23 9.40 19.45 -11.02
CA GLY A 23 8.48 18.93 -10.01
C GLY A 23 7.68 17.71 -10.46
N GLU A 24 8.03 17.11 -11.61
CA GLU A 24 7.33 15.96 -12.18
C GLU A 24 7.75 14.65 -11.51
N LYS A 25 8.97 14.59 -10.96
CA LYS A 25 9.50 13.46 -10.22
C LYS A 25 9.33 13.74 -8.73
N GLU A 26 8.48 12.95 -8.08
CA GLU A 26 8.23 13.06 -6.66
C GLU A 26 8.43 11.71 -5.98
N LEU A 27 9.06 11.74 -4.79
CA LEU A 27 9.23 10.60 -3.91
C LEU A 27 8.37 10.77 -2.67
N PHE A 28 7.76 9.67 -2.25
CA PHE A 28 6.88 9.61 -1.09
C PHE A 28 7.30 8.48 -0.17
N GLU A 29 7.24 8.73 1.13
CA GLU A 29 7.22 7.67 2.12
C GLU A 29 5.76 7.34 2.46
N GLY A 30 5.48 6.04 2.60
CA GLY A 30 4.15 5.53 2.82
C GLY A 30 4.10 4.53 3.97
N TYR A 31 2.92 4.46 4.56
CA TYR A 31 2.54 3.51 5.58
C TYR A 31 1.18 2.91 5.26
N PHE A 32 1.12 1.59 5.30
CA PHE A 32 -0.09 0.80 5.18
C PHE A 32 -0.31 0.03 6.49
N ALA A 33 -1.53 0.04 6.98
CA ALA A 33 -1.97 -0.91 8.00
C ALA A 33 -3.34 -1.48 7.68
N PHE A 34 -3.50 -2.78 7.88
CA PHE A 34 -4.75 -3.48 7.63
C PHE A 34 -5.04 -4.48 8.74
N LYS A 35 -6.18 -4.28 9.40
CA LYS A 35 -6.69 -5.16 10.44
C LYS A 35 -7.78 -6.05 9.87
N VAL A 36 -7.64 -7.35 10.04
CA VAL A 36 -8.65 -8.35 9.71
C VAL A 36 -9.24 -8.87 11.01
N VAL A 37 -10.57 -8.84 11.15
CA VAL A 37 -11.27 -9.46 12.28
C VAL A 37 -11.86 -10.77 11.79
N TYR A 38 -11.47 -11.87 12.44
CA TYR A 38 -11.89 -13.20 12.07
C TYR A 38 -13.34 -13.47 12.48
N GLY A 39 -14.07 -14.22 11.65
CA GLY A 39 -15.40 -14.71 11.98
C GLY A 39 -15.34 -15.91 12.94
N SER A 40 -16.50 -16.49 13.25
CA SER A 40 -16.60 -17.61 14.19
C SER A 40 -15.83 -18.84 13.73
N SER A 41 -15.81 -19.12 12.41
CA SER A 41 -15.16 -20.31 11.84
C SER A 41 -13.64 -20.32 12.02
N LEU A 42 -12.97 -19.19 11.76
CA LEU A 42 -11.53 -19.08 11.96
C LEU A 42 -11.16 -19.05 13.45
N ARG A 43 -11.99 -18.44 14.30
CA ARG A 43 -11.81 -18.49 15.77
C ARG A 43 -11.88 -19.92 16.30
N SER A 44 -12.85 -20.72 15.86
CA SER A 44 -13.00 -22.12 16.28
C SER A 44 -11.84 -23.01 15.79
N MET A 45 -11.15 -22.60 14.72
CA MET A 45 -9.95 -23.28 14.22
C MET A 45 -8.66 -22.80 14.92
N GLY A 46 -8.73 -21.90 15.91
CA GLY A 46 -7.57 -21.47 16.70
C GLY A 46 -6.80 -20.27 16.14
N PHE A 47 -7.27 -19.62 15.06
CA PHE A 47 -6.60 -18.44 14.45
C PHE A 47 -6.69 -17.16 15.30
N GLY A 48 -7.32 -17.21 16.47
CA GLY A 48 -7.55 -16.04 17.32
C GLY A 48 -8.65 -15.13 16.80
N SER A 49 -8.70 -13.87 17.29
CA SER A 49 -9.82 -12.96 17.02
C SER A 49 -9.59 -12.00 15.85
N ASN A 50 -8.33 -11.68 15.55
CA ASN A 50 -7.93 -10.73 14.53
C ASN A 50 -6.44 -10.84 14.20
N GLU A 51 -6.02 -10.22 13.10
CA GLU A 51 -4.64 -10.07 12.67
C GLU A 51 -4.39 -8.63 12.18
N LEU A 52 -3.17 -8.12 12.36
CA LEU A 52 -2.79 -6.76 11.97
C LEU A 52 -1.54 -6.75 11.10
N TYR A 53 -1.73 -6.44 9.82
CA TYR A 53 -0.64 -6.28 8.87
C TYR A 53 -0.19 -4.82 8.83
N LYS A 54 1.13 -4.58 8.85
CA LYS A 54 1.73 -3.25 8.71
C LYS A 54 2.87 -3.31 7.71
N LEU A 55 2.94 -2.34 6.82
CA LEU A 55 4.01 -2.20 5.84
C LEU A 55 4.41 -0.73 5.72
N LYS A 56 5.71 -0.48 5.63
CA LYS A 56 6.26 0.81 5.17
C LYS A 56 6.70 0.63 3.73
N PHE A 57 6.49 1.64 2.90
CA PHE A 57 6.86 1.59 1.49
C PHE A 57 7.40 2.94 1.01
N TRP A 58 8.18 2.89 -0.06
CA TRP A 58 8.51 4.05 -0.87
C TRP A 58 7.63 4.03 -2.11
N ALA A 59 7.17 5.21 -2.54
CA ALA A 59 6.42 5.36 -3.77
C ALA A 59 6.97 6.51 -4.58
N VAL A 60 7.01 6.34 -5.89
CA VAL A 60 7.36 7.40 -6.84
C VAL A 60 6.12 7.76 -7.65
N ARG A 61 5.99 9.03 -8.04
CA ARG A 61 4.90 9.47 -8.92
C ARG A 61 5.03 8.75 -10.28
N ALA A 62 3.93 8.17 -10.76
CA ALA A 62 3.89 7.56 -12.08
C ALA A 62 4.13 8.63 -13.17
N LEU A 63 4.97 8.31 -14.15
CA LEU A 63 5.24 9.20 -15.27
C LEU A 63 3.97 9.39 -16.10
N LYS A 64 3.66 10.63 -16.45
CA LYS A 64 2.63 10.96 -17.44
C LYS A 64 3.30 11.39 -18.73
N LYS A 65 2.89 10.78 -19.84
CA LYS A 65 3.27 11.22 -21.18
C LYS A 65 1.99 11.48 -21.97
N ASP A 66 1.87 12.67 -22.55
CA ASP A 66 0.71 13.09 -23.34
C ASP A 66 -0.63 12.92 -22.59
N GLY A 67 -0.62 13.20 -21.28
CA GLY A 67 -1.78 13.07 -20.40
C GLY A 67 -2.16 11.64 -20.01
N LYS A 68 -1.47 10.61 -20.53
CA LYS A 68 -1.67 9.21 -20.15
C LYS A 68 -0.65 8.78 -19.10
N GLU A 69 -1.11 8.07 -18.09
CA GLU A 69 -0.22 7.40 -17.13
C GLU A 69 0.54 6.30 -17.87
N VAL A 70 1.86 6.43 -17.98
CA VAL A 70 2.76 5.44 -18.59
C VAL A 70 3.22 4.41 -17.55
N GLY A 71 2.90 4.65 -16.28
CA GLY A 71 3.29 3.79 -15.16
C GLY A 71 4.78 3.89 -14.84
N ILE A 72 5.20 3.08 -13.86
CA ILE A 72 6.61 2.78 -13.62
C ILE A 72 6.84 1.49 -14.41
N ASP A 73 7.70 1.50 -15.44
CA ASP A 73 8.08 0.27 -16.11
C ASP A 73 8.62 -0.70 -15.04
N PRO A 74 8.07 -1.91 -14.86
CA PRO A 74 8.62 -2.91 -13.95
C PRO A 74 9.99 -3.44 -14.41
N GLY A 75 10.62 -2.78 -15.39
CA GLY A 75 11.93 -3.05 -15.99
C GLY A 75 12.84 -3.83 -15.07
N LYS A 76 13.43 -4.91 -15.62
CA LYS A 76 14.11 -6.10 -15.06
C LYS A 76 14.88 -6.02 -13.72
N GLY A 77 14.45 -5.25 -12.73
CA GLY A 77 14.99 -5.15 -11.38
C GLY A 77 16.52 -5.13 -11.33
N THR A 78 17.15 -4.02 -11.71
CA THR A 78 18.56 -3.79 -11.37
C THR A 78 18.79 -2.32 -11.04
N TYR A 79 18.81 -2.02 -9.75
CA TYR A 79 19.50 -0.86 -9.17
C TYR A 79 20.57 -1.40 -8.22
#